data_AF-A0A655X932-F1
#
_entry.id   AF-A0A655X932-F1
#
_cell.length_a   1.000
_cell.length_b   1.000
_cell.length_c   1.000
_cell.angle_alpha   90.00
_cell.angle_beta   90.00
_cell.angle_gamma   90.00
#
_symmetry.space_group_name_H-M   'P 1'
#
loop_
_entity.id
_entity.type
_entity.pdbx_description
1 polymer ?
#
loop_
_entity_poly.entity_id
_entity_poly.type
_entity_poly.pdbx_seq_one_letter_code
_entity_poly.pdbx_strand_id
1 'polypeptide(L)'
;MKKPSKKWKEFGQIIEIVDIRIEKQARKLDKLQKKRMEIRSELLKKWDHIEWLQNELQTINMKNEHDSLKRLFMRREGLRSQIESTFYDASVIKQDLDEVMFEIQQTQLEKKNLEKRKDRLTEMREQLMYE
;
A
#
# COMPACT_ATOMS: atom_id res chain seq x y z
N MET A 1 -8.72 -36.68 -36.04
CA MET A 1 -8.44 -35.41 -35.33
C MET A 1 -7.57 -34.53 -36.22
N LYS A 2 -8.07 -33.36 -36.68
CA LYS A 2 -7.27 -32.41 -37.48
C LYS A 2 -6.03 -31.98 -36.64
N LYS A 3 -4.83 -32.04 -37.22
CA LYS A 3 -3.61 -31.57 -36.53
C LYS A 3 -3.75 -30.05 -36.29
N PRO A 4 -3.45 -29.55 -35.08
CA PRO A 4 -3.50 -28.11 -34.81
C PRO A 4 -2.58 -27.34 -35.77
N SER A 5 -3.08 -26.25 -36.35
CA SER A 5 -2.29 -25.42 -37.24
C SER A 5 -1.08 -24.81 -36.50
N LYS A 6 -0.04 -24.43 -37.24
CA LYS A 6 1.13 -23.73 -36.67
C LYS A 6 0.70 -22.47 -35.89
N LYS A 7 -0.24 -21.72 -36.46
CA LYS A 7 -0.86 -20.54 -35.82
C LYS A 7 -1.51 -20.90 -34.49
N TRP A 8 -2.25 -22.00 -34.41
CA TRP A 8 -2.91 -22.43 -33.17
C TRP A 8 -1.91 -22.67 -32.02
N LYS A 9 -0.73 -23.25 -32.32
CA LYS A 9 0.35 -23.43 -31.34
C LYS A 9 1.00 -22.12 -30.92
N GLU A 10 1.24 -21.21 -31.86
CA GLU A 10 1.79 -19.87 -31.59
C GLU A 10 0.86 -19.06 -30.67
N PHE A 11 -0.45 -19.10 -30.89
CA PHE A 11 -1.42 -18.47 -29.97
C PHE A 11 -1.37 -19.09 -28.58
N GLY A 12 -1.23 -20.41 -28.45
CA GLY A 12 -1.05 -21.08 -27.16
C GLY A 12 0.16 -20.54 -26.38
N GLN A 13 1.31 -20.39 -27.05
CA GLN A 13 2.52 -19.81 -26.43
C GLN A 13 2.32 -18.36 -26.00
N ILE A 14 1.61 -17.55 -26.81
CA ILE A 14 1.31 -16.16 -26.44
C ILE A 14 0.40 -16.10 -25.20
N ILE A 15 -0.61 -16.98 -25.11
CA ILE A 15 -1.49 -17.08 -23.95
C ILE A 15 -0.68 -17.44 -22.69
N GLU A 16 0.20 -18.42 -22.76
CA GLU A 16 1.09 -18.80 -21.64
C GLU A 16 1.97 -17.63 -21.18
N ILE A 17 2.54 -16.86 -22.12
CA ILE A 17 3.33 -15.67 -21.80
C ILE A 17 2.47 -14.62 -21.06
N VAL A 18 1.22 -14.42 -21.49
CA VAL A 18 0.29 -13.50 -20.82
C VAL A 18 -0.05 -14.00 -19.42
N ASP A 19 -0.29 -15.29 -19.24
CA ASP A 19 -0.53 -15.89 -17.92
C ASP A 19 0.62 -15.68 -16.95
N ILE A 20 1.86 -15.93 -17.40
CA ILE A 20 3.06 -15.66 -16.59
C ILE A 20 3.12 -14.18 -16.17
N ARG A 21 2.72 -13.26 -17.05
CA ARG A 21 2.67 -11.82 -16.72
C ARG A 21 1.57 -11.51 -15.71
N ILE A 22 0.38 -12.11 -15.83
CA ILE A 22 -0.71 -11.96 -14.86
C ILE A 22 -0.25 -12.43 -13.47
N GLU A 23 0.39 -13.59 -13.38
CA GLU A 23 0.94 -14.13 -12.13
C GLU A 23 2.02 -13.23 -11.53
N LYS A 24 2.89 -12.65 -12.38
CA LYS A 24 3.88 -11.67 -11.92
C LYS A 24 3.21 -10.44 -11.31
N GLN A 25 2.15 -9.93 -11.93
CA GLN A 25 1.39 -8.81 -11.36
C GLN A 25 0.65 -9.20 -10.08
N ALA A 26 0.10 -10.42 -9.99
CA ALA A 26 -0.51 -10.92 -8.76
C ALA A 26 0.50 -11.00 -7.59
N ARG A 27 1.71 -11.50 -7.85
CA ARG A 27 2.80 -11.53 -6.85
C ARG A 27 3.25 -10.13 -6.44
N LYS A 28 3.30 -9.18 -7.38
CA LYS A 28 3.60 -7.77 -7.07
C LYS A 28 2.51 -7.17 -6.17
N LEU A 29 1.24 -7.42 -6.46
CA LEU A 29 0.12 -6.96 -5.64
C LEU A 29 0.18 -7.51 -4.20
N ASP A 30 0.48 -8.80 -4.03
CA ASP A 30 0.63 -9.39 -2.68
C ASP A 30 1.72 -8.67 -1.87
N LYS A 31 2.88 -8.40 -2.49
CA LYS A 31 3.97 -7.65 -1.85
C LYS A 31 3.55 -6.22 -1.49
N LEU A 32 2.89 -5.52 -2.39
CA LEU A 32 2.42 -4.15 -2.14
C LEU A 32 1.35 -4.12 -1.03
N GLN A 33 0.46 -5.11 -0.97
CA GLN A 33 -0.53 -5.21 0.10
C GLN A 33 0.09 -5.45 1.47
N LYS A 34 1.15 -6.27 1.55
CA LYS A 34 1.94 -6.46 2.78
C LYS A 34 2.60 -5.15 3.21
N LYS A 35 3.31 -4.48 2.29
CA LYS A 35 3.92 -3.16 2.55
C LYS A 35 2.89 -2.14 3.04
N ARG A 36 1.71 -2.09 2.42
CA ARG A 36 0.60 -1.23 2.85
C ARG A 36 0.16 -1.52 4.29
N MET A 37 0.06 -2.79 4.67
CA MET A 37 -0.33 -3.18 6.03
C MET A 37 0.72 -2.78 7.06
N GLU A 38 2.01 -2.94 6.73
CA GLU A 38 3.13 -2.51 7.57
C GLU A 38 3.11 -1.00 7.80
N ILE A 39 3.05 -0.20 6.72
CA ILE A 39 2.99 1.27 6.80
C ILE A 39 1.76 1.72 7.60
N ARG A 40 0.60 1.09 7.37
CA ARG A 40 -0.63 1.43 8.10
C ARG A 40 -0.50 1.12 9.60
N SER A 41 0.16 0.03 9.96
CA SER A 41 0.42 -0.31 11.37
C SER A 41 1.35 0.72 12.02
N GLU A 42 2.39 1.16 11.31
CA GLU A 42 3.29 2.20 11.79
C GLU A 42 2.59 3.54 11.98
N LEU A 43 1.76 3.94 11.00
CA LEU A 43 0.95 5.15 11.08
C LEU A 43 0.00 5.11 12.29
N LEU A 44 -0.64 3.97 12.55
CA LEU A 44 -1.50 3.79 13.72
C LEU A 44 -0.72 4.01 15.03
N LYS A 45 0.47 3.42 15.17
CA LYS A 45 1.32 3.62 16.35
C LYS A 45 1.68 5.09 16.59
N LYS A 46 1.92 5.85 15.52
CA LYS A 46 2.18 7.29 15.63
C LYS A 46 0.95 8.05 16.12
N TRP A 47 -0.24 7.70 15.64
CA TRP A 47 -1.49 8.28 16.12
C TRP A 47 -1.80 7.93 17.58
N ASP A 48 -1.61 6.68 17.98
CA ASP A 48 -1.77 6.24 19.37
C ASP A 48 -0.80 7.00 20.29
N HIS A 49 0.43 7.24 19.83
CA HIS A 49 1.41 8.04 20.57
C HIS A 49 1.01 9.51 20.69
N ILE A 50 0.48 10.11 19.61
CA ILE A 50 -0.05 11.48 19.65
C ILE A 50 -1.21 11.58 20.64
N GLU A 51 -2.13 10.61 20.62
CA GLU A 51 -3.26 10.57 21.56
C GLU A 51 -2.76 10.47 23.01
N TRP A 52 -1.76 9.63 23.27
CA TRP A 52 -1.13 9.55 24.58
C TRP A 52 -0.50 10.88 25.02
N LEU A 53 0.26 11.55 24.14
CA LEU A 53 0.86 12.86 24.42
C LEU A 53 -0.20 13.95 24.66
N GLN A 54 -1.31 13.91 23.92
CA GLN A 54 -2.43 14.84 24.11
C GLN A 54 -3.10 14.63 25.47
N ASN A 55 -3.30 13.37 25.88
CA ASN A 55 -3.82 13.04 27.19
C ASN A 55 -2.87 13.48 28.31
N GLU A 56 -1.56 13.29 28.14
CA GLU A 56 -0.57 13.78 29.10
C GLU A 56 -0.61 15.32 29.19
N LEU A 57 -0.70 16.02 28.06
CA LEU A 57 -0.80 17.47 28.02
C LEU A 57 -2.08 18.01 28.69
N GLN A 58 -3.19 17.28 28.62
CA GLN A 58 -4.44 17.64 29.28
C GLN A 58 -4.41 17.38 30.78
N THR A 59 -3.71 16.34 31.22
CA THR A 59 -3.68 15.90 32.63
C THR A 59 -2.49 16.44 33.40
N ILE A 60 -1.56 17.14 32.73
CA ILE A 60 -0.38 17.71 33.37
C ILE A 60 -0.76 18.79 34.39
N ASN A 61 -0.30 18.59 35.62
CA ASN A 61 -0.57 19.47 36.74
C ASN A 61 0.72 20.05 37.33
N MET A 62 0.58 21.14 38.08
CA MET A 62 1.67 21.75 38.82
C MET A 62 2.17 20.77 39.89
N LYS A 63 3.47 20.48 39.88
CA LYS A 63 4.12 19.65 40.90
C LYS A 63 4.68 20.55 42.00
N ASN A 64 4.78 20.04 43.22
CA ASN A 64 5.33 20.81 44.34
C ASN A 64 6.86 20.77 44.26
N GLU A 65 7.43 21.69 43.48
CA GLU A 65 8.86 21.77 43.15
C GLU A 65 9.31 23.24 43.07
N HIS A 66 10.62 23.49 43.21
CA HIS A 66 11.16 24.83 43.02
C HIS A 66 10.96 25.29 41.56
N ASP A 67 10.50 26.52 41.37
CA ASP A 67 10.07 27.06 40.06
C ASP A 67 8.96 26.23 39.38
N SER A 68 8.05 25.65 40.16
CA SER A 68 6.96 24.79 39.69
C SER A 68 6.19 25.32 38.48
N LEU A 69 5.89 26.62 38.46
CA LEU A 69 5.17 27.27 37.36
C LEU A 69 6.01 27.27 36.07
N LYS A 70 7.27 27.70 36.15
CA LYS A 70 8.19 27.72 34.99
C LYS A 70 8.42 26.30 34.46
N ARG A 71 8.62 25.33 35.35
CA ARG A 71 8.80 23.92 34.98
C ARG A 71 7.54 23.32 34.35
N LEU A 72 6.35 23.70 34.82
CA LEU A 72 5.09 23.30 34.20
C LEU A 72 4.99 23.80 32.75
N PHE A 73 5.28 25.08 32.50
CA PHE A 73 5.29 25.63 31.14
C PHE A 73 6.30 24.91 30.24
N MET A 74 7.53 24.70 30.72
CA MET A 74 8.56 23.97 29.96
C MET A 74 8.11 22.55 29.60
N ARG A 75 7.47 21.82 30.52
CA ARG A 75 6.91 20.49 30.22
C ARG A 75 5.78 20.55 29.19
N ARG A 76 4.86 21.51 29.31
CA ARG A 76 3.76 21.69 28.35
C ARG A 76 4.27 22.00 26.95
N GLU A 77 5.24 22.90 26.82
CA GLU A 77 5.87 23.22 25.54
C GLU A 77 6.65 22.03 24.98
N GLY A 78 7.34 21.26 25.84
CA GLY A 78 8.00 20.02 25.44
C GLY A 78 7.02 19.00 24.86
N LEU A 79 5.87 18.77 25.51
CA LEU A 79 4.82 17.88 25.00
C LEU A 79 4.23 18.38 23.68
N ARG A 80 3.97 19.69 23.54
CA ARG A 80 3.50 20.30 22.29
C ARG A 80 4.49 20.07 21.14
N SER A 81 5.77 20.32 21.38
CA SER A 81 6.81 20.08 20.39
C SER A 81 6.92 18.60 20.00
N GLN A 82 6.78 17.67 20.95
CA GLN A 82 6.74 16.24 20.66
C GLN A 82 5.52 15.83 19.83
N ILE A 83 4.34 16.40 20.12
CA ILE A 83 3.13 16.18 19.32
C ILE A 83 3.36 16.66 17.88
N GLU A 84 3.88 17.88 17.70
CA GLU A 84 4.16 18.44 16.38
C GLU A 84 5.17 17.59 15.60
N SER A 85 6.26 17.18 16.25
CA SER A 85 7.26 16.30 15.63
C SER A 85 6.67 14.95 15.24
N THR A 86 5.87 14.32 16.12
CA THR A 86 5.25 13.02 15.83
C THR A 86 4.20 13.14 14.72
N PHE A 87 3.47 14.26 14.67
CA PHE A 87 2.53 14.55 13.60
C PHE A 87 3.24 14.73 12.25
N TYR A 88 4.40 15.38 12.25
CA TYR A 88 5.23 15.48 11.04
C TYR A 88 5.65 14.09 10.56
N ASP A 89 6.18 13.23 11.43
CA ASP A 89 6.53 11.85 11.09
C ASP A 89 5.33 11.08 10.50
N ALA A 90 4.16 11.18 11.15
CA ALA A 90 2.93 10.54 10.69
C ALA A 90 2.50 11.04 9.30
N SER A 91 2.75 12.32 9.01
CA SER A 91 2.44 12.91 7.71
C SER A 91 3.35 12.37 6.60
N VAL A 92 4.64 12.15 6.89
CA VAL A 92 5.59 11.50 5.96
C VAL A 92 5.17 10.06 5.69
N ILE A 93 4.87 9.28 6.74
CA ILE A 93 4.41 7.89 6.61
C ILE A 93 3.09 7.81 5.80
N LYS A 94 2.22 8.82 5.95
CA LYS A 94 0.98 8.91 5.17
C LYS A 94 1.26 9.13 3.67
N GLN A 95 2.27 9.93 3.32
CA GLN A 95 2.67 10.11 1.91
C GLN A 95 3.17 8.78 1.32
N ASP A 96 4.01 8.04 2.06
CA ASP A 96 4.47 6.72 1.64
C ASP A 96 3.29 5.74 1.43
N LEU A 97 2.27 5.82 2.30
CA LEU A 97 1.05 5.02 2.16
C LEU A 97 0.29 5.37 0.88
N ASP A 98 0.16 6.66 0.57
CA ASP A 98 -0.53 7.14 -0.62
C ASP A 98 0.20 6.72 -1.90
N GLU A 99 1.53 6.74 -1.91
CA GLU A 99 2.35 6.22 -3.01
C GLU A 99 2.14 4.71 -3.23
N VAL A 100 2.20 3.92 -2.15
CA VAL A 100 1.94 2.47 -2.25
C VAL A 100 0.52 2.19 -2.73
N MET A 101 -0.47 2.97 -2.27
CA MET A 101 -1.86 2.86 -2.73
C MET A 101 -2.00 3.17 -4.22
N PHE A 102 -1.30 4.19 -4.71
CA PHE A 102 -1.26 4.50 -6.14
C PHE A 102 -0.62 3.36 -6.95
N GLU A 103 0.51 2.82 -6.50
CA GLU A 103 1.16 1.67 -7.15
C GLU A 103 0.27 0.43 -7.21
N ILE A 104 -0.49 0.17 -6.13
CA ILE A 104 -1.49 -0.92 -6.10
C ILE A 104 -2.53 -0.70 -7.20
N GLN A 105 -3.09 0.51 -7.31
CA GLN A 105 -4.10 0.83 -8.32
C GLN A 105 -3.56 0.63 -9.75
N GLN A 106 -2.35 1.11 -10.04
CA GLN A 106 -1.71 0.92 -11.35
C GLN A 106 -1.50 -0.55 -11.66
N THR A 107 -0.99 -1.31 -10.69
CA THR A 107 -0.73 -2.74 -10.84
C THR A 107 -2.02 -3.55 -11.03
N GLN A 108 -3.12 -3.18 -10.34
CA GLN A 108 -4.44 -3.78 -10.54
C GLN A 108 -4.99 -3.51 -11.95
N LEU A 109 -4.85 -2.28 -12.44
CA LEU A 109 -5.27 -1.91 -13.78
C LEU A 109 -4.49 -2.69 -14.85
N GLU A 110 -3.16 -2.80 -14.69
CA GLU A 110 -2.32 -3.57 -15.60
C GLU A 110 -2.71 -5.06 -15.62
N LYS A 111 -2.92 -5.66 -14.44
CA LYS A 111 -3.39 -7.04 -14.31
C LYS A 111 -4.72 -7.25 -15.05
N LYS A 112 -5.69 -6.37 -14.83
CA LYS A 112 -7.00 -6.41 -15.51
C LYS A 112 -6.88 -6.30 -17.03
N ASN A 113 -5.96 -5.47 -17.53
CA ASN A 113 -5.72 -5.35 -18.96
C ASN A 113 -5.07 -6.61 -19.55
N LEU A 114 -4.17 -7.26 -18.81
CA LEU A 114 -3.59 -8.55 -19.19
C LEU A 114 -4.63 -9.67 -19.21
N GLU A 115 -5.51 -9.74 -18.21
CA GLU A 115 -6.65 -10.67 -18.16
C GLU A 115 -7.55 -10.50 -19.38
N LYS A 116 -7.99 -9.27 -19.69
CA LYS A 116 -8.77 -8.98 -20.90
C LYS A 116 -8.06 -9.37 -22.20
N ARG A 117 -6.73 -9.21 -22.26
CA ARG A 117 -5.93 -9.59 -23.42
C ARG A 117 -5.88 -11.11 -23.56
N LYS A 118 -5.74 -11.84 -22.45
CA LYS A 118 -5.78 -13.30 -22.41
C LYS A 118 -7.11 -13.83 -22.95
N ASP A 119 -8.22 -13.24 -22.50
CA ASP A 119 -9.56 -13.66 -22.92
C ASP A 119 -9.71 -13.55 -24.45
N ARG A 120 -9.36 -12.39 -25.03
CA ARG A 120 -9.37 -12.16 -26.49
C ARG A 120 -8.48 -13.14 -27.25
N LEU A 121 -7.29 -13.44 -26.73
CA LEU A 121 -6.38 -14.40 -27.37
C LEU A 121 -6.94 -15.82 -27.32
N THR A 122 -7.67 -16.16 -26.26
CA THR A 122 -8.32 -17.47 -26.10
C THR A 122 -9.47 -17.60 -27.10
N GLU A 123 -10.31 -16.58 -27.24
CA GLU A 123 -11.38 -16.52 -28.26
C GLU A 123 -10.82 -16.65 -29.68
N MET A 124 -9.75 -15.93 -30.03
CA MET A 124 -9.09 -16.03 -31.34
C MET A 124 -8.53 -17.43 -31.59
N ARG A 125 -7.97 -18.07 -30.57
CA ARG A 125 -7.43 -19.43 -30.67
C ARG A 125 -8.55 -20.47 -30.89
N GLU A 126 -9.71 -20.28 -30.28
CA GLU A 126 -10.88 -21.12 -30.49
C GLU A 126 -11.44 -20.98 -31.90
N GLN A 127 -11.52 -19.76 -32.44
CA GLN A 127 -11.93 -19.53 -33.83
C GLN A 127 -11.02 -20.28 -34.83
N LEU A 128 -9.71 -20.28 -34.60
CA LEU A 128 -8.72 -21.01 -35.41
C LEU A 128 -8.82 -22.55 -35.30
N MET A 129 -9.60 -23.09 -34.36
CA MET A 129 -9.88 -24.53 -34.24
C MET A 129 -11.09 -24.96 -35.10
N TYR A 130 -12.00 -24.02 -35.37
CA TYR A 130 -13.21 -24.26 -36.15
C TYR A 130 -13.05 -23.94 -37.65
N GLU A 131 -11.96 -23.26 -38.04
CA GLU A 131 -11.45 -23.21 -39.43
C GLU A 131 -10.76 -24.54 -39.84
#